data_AF-A0A351XCM4-F1
#
_entry.id   AF-A0A351XCM4-F1
#
_cell.length_a   1.000
_cell.length_b   1.000
_cell.length_c   1.000
_cell.angle_alpha   90.00
_cell.angle_beta   90.00
_cell.angle_gamma   90.00
#
_symmetry.space_group_name_H-M   'P 1'
#
loop_
_entity.id
_entity.type
_entity.pdbx_description
1 polymer ?
#
loop_
_entity_poly.entity_id
_entity_poly.type
_entity_poly.pdbx_seq_one_letter_code
_entity_poly.pdbx_strand_id
1 'polypeptide(L)'
;GPAGSAYLLDARLLHGSGPNLSTGPRTLFIVQYHAEDAYPLAPNHLPSIHDGEVVRGSDTNRVRCTDWEVDLPLKPTMASFFAQQADPVPDTG
;
A
#
# COMPACT_ATOMS: atom_id res chain seq x y z
N GLY A 1 2.34 0.86 20.30
CA GLY A 1 3.02 0.23 21.44
C GLY A 1 4.26 1.00 21.80
N PRO A 2 5.08 0.51 22.74
CA PRO A 2 6.43 1.03 23.01
C PRO A 2 7.31 1.08 21.76
N ALA A 3 8.38 1.86 21.79
CA ALA A 3 9.38 1.88 20.72
C ALA A 3 9.95 0.47 20.47
N GLY A 4 10.14 0.11 19.20
CA GLY A 4 10.58 -1.23 18.79
C GLY A 4 9.45 -2.28 18.71
N SER A 5 8.22 -1.94 19.09
CA SER A 5 7.07 -2.83 18.84
C SER A 5 6.73 -2.88 17.36
N ALA A 6 6.41 -4.07 16.85
CA ALA A 6 5.90 -4.29 15.50
C ALA A 6 4.47 -4.86 15.54
N TYR A 7 3.72 -4.62 14.48
CA TYR A 7 2.43 -5.27 14.24
C TYR A 7 2.37 -5.67 12.77
N LEU A 8 1.71 -6.80 12.50
CA LEU A 8 1.42 -7.25 11.14
C LEU A 8 -0.04 -6.90 10.83
N LEU A 9 -0.26 -6.29 9.69
CA LEU A 9 -1.58 -5.84 9.25
C LEU A 9 -1.76 -6.22 7.78
N ASP A 10 -2.91 -6.85 7.49
CA ASP A 10 -3.34 -7.04 6.11
C ASP A 10 -3.71 -5.67 5.52
N ALA A 11 -3.18 -5.34 4.33
CA ALA A 11 -3.39 -4.05 3.71
C ALA A 11 -4.87 -3.71 3.41
N ARG A 12 -5.75 -4.73 3.36
CA ARG A 12 -7.20 -4.58 3.13
C ARG A 12 -8.00 -4.49 4.43
N LEU A 13 -7.37 -4.70 5.59
CA LEU A 13 -8.04 -4.57 6.87
C LEU A 13 -8.41 -3.10 7.10
N LEU A 14 -9.68 -2.80 7.35
CA LEU A 14 -10.10 -1.44 7.73
C LEU A 14 -9.39 -1.05 9.03
N HIS A 15 -8.65 0.05 8.99
CA HIS A 15 -7.90 0.56 10.14
C HIS A 15 -7.86 2.09 10.13
N GLY A 16 -7.52 2.65 11.29
CA GLY A 16 -7.38 4.09 11.48
C GLY A 16 -6.77 4.40 12.84
N SER A 17 -6.60 5.68 13.14
CA SER A 17 -6.11 6.13 14.45
C SER A 17 -6.88 7.34 14.92
N GLY A 18 -7.08 7.45 16.24
CA GLY A 18 -7.47 8.70 16.86
C GLY A 18 -6.38 9.79 16.70
N PRO A 19 -6.71 11.06 16.96
CA PRO A 19 -5.78 12.17 16.86
C PRO A 19 -4.54 11.98 17.74
N ASN A 20 -3.40 12.53 17.31
CA ASN A 20 -2.21 12.58 18.15
C ASN A 20 -2.35 13.69 19.20
N LEU A 21 -2.62 13.31 20.45
CA LEU A 21 -2.77 14.24 21.58
C LEU A 21 -1.47 14.48 22.36
N SER A 22 -0.33 13.95 21.89
CA SER A 22 0.97 14.15 22.54
C SER A 22 1.68 15.41 22.05
N THR A 23 2.74 15.82 22.74
CA THR A 23 3.57 16.98 22.37
C THR A 23 4.62 16.66 21.30
N GLY A 24 4.66 15.43 20.78
CA GLY A 24 5.67 14.98 19.82
C GLY A 24 5.06 14.19 18.64
N PRO A 25 5.85 13.98 17.57
CA PRO A 25 5.41 13.19 16.43
C PRO A 25 5.24 11.71 16.81
N ARG A 26 4.27 11.04 16.18
CA ARG A 26 4.13 9.57 16.21
C ARG A 26 4.82 8.99 14.98
N THR A 27 6.12 8.72 15.09
CA THR A 27 6.91 8.17 13.99
C THR A 27 6.66 6.67 13.83
N LEU A 28 6.46 6.23 12.58
CA LEU A 28 6.29 4.82 12.21
C LEU A 28 7.33 4.46 11.15
N PHE A 29 7.79 3.21 11.19
CA PHE A 29 8.52 2.57 10.10
C PHE A 29 7.60 1.51 9.49
N ILE A 30 7.30 1.65 8.20
CA ILE A 30 6.34 0.80 7.49
C ILE A 30 7.09 0.02 6.43
N VAL A 31 6.92 -1.30 6.44
CA VAL A 31 7.43 -2.21 5.41
C VAL A 31 6.25 -3.00 4.88
N GLN A 32 6.13 -3.05 3.56
CA GLN A 32 5.13 -3.87 2.88
C GLN A 32 5.82 -5.12 2.31
N TYR A 33 5.17 -6.27 2.50
CA TYR A 33 5.58 -7.53 1.89
C TYR A 33 4.45 -8.01 0.99
N HIS A 34 4.80 -8.58 -0.15
CA HIS A 34 3.90 -9.32 -1.02
C HIS A 34 4.55 -10.66 -1.38
N ALA A 35 3.76 -11.64 -1.81
CA ALA A 35 4.31 -12.88 -2.35
C ALA A 35 5.04 -12.57 -3.66
N GLU A 36 6.11 -13.31 -3.98
CA GLU A 36 6.91 -13.08 -5.21
C GLU A 36 6.06 -13.13 -6.48
N ASP A 37 5.01 -13.94 -6.48
CA ASP A 37 4.09 -14.08 -7.61
C ASP A 37 2.91 -13.10 -7.57
N ALA A 38 2.85 -12.18 -6.60
CA ALA A 38 1.84 -11.13 -6.54
C ALA A 38 2.25 -9.94 -7.43
N TYR A 39 1.94 -10.08 -8.73
CA TYR A 39 2.33 -9.09 -9.74
C TYR A 39 1.52 -7.77 -9.62
N PRO A 40 2.18 -6.60 -9.66
CA PRO A 40 1.49 -5.31 -9.58
C PRO A 40 0.66 -5.02 -10.84
N LEU A 41 -0.60 -4.67 -10.64
CA LEU A 41 -1.54 -4.35 -11.73
C LEU A 41 -1.51 -2.88 -12.14
N ALA A 42 -0.96 -2.02 -11.28
CA ALA A 42 -0.80 -0.60 -11.50
C ALA A 42 0.56 -0.13 -10.96
N PRO A 43 1.12 0.97 -11.49
CA PRO A 43 2.39 1.51 -11.01
C PRO A 43 2.35 1.88 -9.52
N ASN A 44 3.41 1.54 -8.78
CA ASN A 44 3.57 2.00 -7.40
C ASN A 44 3.82 3.52 -7.38
N HIS A 45 2.98 4.27 -6.66
CA HIS A 45 3.09 5.72 -6.55
C HIS A 45 4.20 6.19 -5.60
N LEU A 46 4.72 5.29 -4.77
CA LEU A 46 5.83 5.53 -3.84
C LEU A 46 6.92 4.47 -4.10
N PRO A 47 7.73 4.63 -5.16
CA PRO A 47 8.76 3.66 -5.49
C PRO A 47 9.78 3.55 -4.36
N SER A 48 10.20 2.31 -4.08
CA SER A 48 11.22 1.99 -3.09
C SER A 48 12.43 1.39 -3.80
N ILE A 49 13.63 1.64 -3.29
CA ILE A 49 14.85 0.95 -3.76
C ILE A 49 14.85 -0.54 -3.43
N HIS A 50 14.00 -0.97 -2.49
CA HIS A 50 13.85 -2.36 -2.05
C HIS A 50 12.70 -3.07 -2.77
N ASP A 51 12.06 -2.43 -3.76
CA ASP A 51 10.96 -3.05 -4.48
C ASP A 51 11.45 -4.27 -5.27
N GLY A 52 10.78 -5.42 -5.08
CA GLY A 52 11.19 -6.72 -5.63
C GLY A 52 12.29 -7.47 -4.85
N GLU A 53 12.77 -6.96 -3.71
CA GLU A 53 13.75 -7.67 -2.89
C GLU A 53 13.17 -8.96 -2.28
N VAL A 54 13.72 -10.13 -2.65
CA VAL A 54 13.31 -11.42 -2.08
C VAL A 54 13.94 -11.60 -0.69
N VAL A 55 13.18 -11.30 0.36
CA VAL A 55 13.62 -11.46 1.75
C VAL A 55 13.53 -12.90 2.28
N ARG A 56 12.74 -13.76 1.62
CA ARG A 56 12.59 -15.18 1.97
C ARG A 56 12.05 -15.99 0.79
N GLY A 57 12.67 -17.13 0.50
CA GLY A 57 12.29 -18.01 -0.62
C GLY A 57 13.23 -17.85 -1.81
N SER A 58 12.69 -18.00 -3.02
CA SER A 58 13.42 -17.85 -4.29
C SER A 58 12.56 -17.07 -5.28
N ASP A 59 13.19 -16.24 -6.09
CA ASP A 59 12.58 -15.67 -7.29
C ASP A 59 12.26 -16.80 -8.28
N THR A 60 11.00 -16.96 -8.66
CA THR A 60 10.53 -18.03 -9.55
C THR A 60 10.23 -17.53 -10.95
N ASN A 61 10.10 -16.20 -11.12
CA ASN A 61 9.66 -15.55 -12.34
C ASN A 61 8.34 -16.16 -12.87
N ARG A 62 7.43 -16.53 -11.96
CA ARG A 62 6.16 -17.17 -12.29
C ARG A 62 5.01 -16.59 -11.47
N VAL A 63 4.03 -16.03 -12.16
CA VAL A 63 2.78 -15.52 -11.57
C VAL A 63 1.73 -16.63 -11.54
N ARG A 64 1.07 -16.85 -10.39
CA ARG A 64 -0.13 -17.71 -10.31
C ARG A 64 -1.37 -16.88 -10.56
N CYS A 65 -2.19 -17.28 -11.54
CA CYS A 65 -3.41 -16.58 -11.92
C CYS A 65 -4.62 -17.52 -11.89
N THR A 66 -5.79 -16.95 -11.65
CA THR A 66 -7.11 -17.53 -11.97
C THR A 66 -7.77 -16.68 -13.05
N ASP A 67 -8.92 -17.09 -13.57
CA ASP A 67 -9.74 -16.22 -14.41
C ASP A 67 -10.49 -15.23 -13.51
N TRP A 68 -10.26 -13.93 -13.68
CA TRP A 68 -10.92 -12.86 -12.93
C TRP A 68 -10.81 -11.52 -13.67
N GLU A 69 -11.66 -10.57 -13.30
CA GLU A 69 -11.67 -9.20 -13.83
C GLU A 69 -11.71 -8.19 -12.67
N VAL A 70 -11.08 -7.04 -12.85
CA VAL A 70 -11.13 -5.91 -11.91
C VAL A 70 -10.93 -4.60 -12.62
N ASP A 71 -11.54 -3.56 -12.07
CA ASP A 71 -11.24 -2.19 -12.45
C ASP A 71 -9.86 -1.80 -11.91
N LEU A 72 -9.03 -1.24 -12.79
CA LEU A 72 -7.72 -0.73 -12.37
C LEU A 72 -7.89 0.52 -11.50
N PRO A 73 -7.08 0.67 -10.45
CA PRO A 73 -7.16 1.84 -9.58
C PRO A 73 -6.76 3.10 -10.34
N LEU A 74 -7.52 4.18 -10.14
CA LEU A 74 -7.15 5.50 -10.63
C LEU A 74 -5.85 5.96 -9.98
N LYS A 75 -4.93 6.46 -10.81
CA LYS A 75 -3.71 7.10 -10.31
C LYS A 75 -4.05 8.47 -9.70
N PRO A 76 -3.78 8.68 -8.40
CA PRO A 76 -3.94 9.99 -7.79
C PRO A 76 -3.01 11.00 -8.46
N THR A 77 -3.53 12.19 -8.77
CA THR A 77 -2.74 13.34 -9.21
C THR A 77 -2.15 14.11 -8.03
N MET A 78 -2.72 13.94 -6.84
CA MET A 78 -2.33 14.62 -5.61
C MET A 78 -1.88 13.64 -4.52
N ALA A 79 -0.94 14.10 -3.69
CA ALA A 79 -0.33 13.27 -2.64
C ALA A 79 -1.22 13.08 -1.39
N SER A 80 -2.20 13.96 -1.17
CA SER A 80 -3.05 13.92 0.02
C SER A 80 -4.37 13.20 -0.28
N PHE A 81 -4.72 12.22 0.54
CA PHE A 81 -6.02 11.55 0.51
C PHE A 81 -7.19 12.55 0.63
N PHE A 82 -7.06 13.57 1.49
CA PHE A 82 -8.10 14.61 1.61
C PHE A 82 -8.25 15.43 0.33
N ALA A 83 -7.16 15.66 -0.39
CA ALA A 83 -7.20 16.36 -1.66
C ALA A 83 -7.89 15.50 -2.72
N GLN A 84 -7.64 14.18 -2.73
CA GLN A 84 -8.34 13.25 -3.62
C GLN A 84 -9.85 13.16 -3.33
N GLN A 85 -10.28 13.23 -2.07
CA GLN A 85 -11.71 13.23 -1.73
C GLN A 85 -12.43 14.52 -2.15
N ALA A 86 -11.68 15.63 -2.22
CA ALA A 86 -12.20 16.92 -2.64
C ALA A 86 -12.28 17.05 -4.18
N ASP A 87 -11.56 16.19 -4.91
CA ASP A 87 -11.64 16.15 -6.37
C ASP A 87 -12.98 15.54 -6.81
N PRO A 88 -13.76 16.23 -7.67
CA PRO A 88 -14.97 15.66 -8.24
C PRO A 88 -14.59 14.42 -9.06
N VAL A 89 -15.26 13.30 -8.80
CA VAL A 89 -15.09 12.06 -9.56
C VAL A 89 -15.31 12.38 -11.05
N PRO A 90 -14.34 12.07 -11.94
CA PRO A 90 -14.56 12.27 -13.36
C PRO A 90 -15.71 11.37 -13.82
N ASP A 91 -16.63 11.95 -14.60
CA ASP A 91 -17.77 11.24 -15.17
C ASP A 91 -17.26 10.12 -16.09
N THR A 92 -17.28 8.89 -15.60
CA THR A 92 -17.02 7.69 -16.40
C THR A 92 -18.33 7.32 -17.07
N GLY A 93 -18.58 7.95 -18.22
CA GLY A 93 -19.73 7.66 -19.07
C GLY A 93 -19.86 6.20 -19.48
#